data_AF-A0A0Q0ELX2-F1
#
_entry.id   AF-A0A0Q0ELX2-F1
#
_cell.length_a   1.000
_cell.length_b   1.000
_cell.length_c   1.000
_cell.angle_alpha   90.00
_cell.angle_beta   90.00
_cell.angle_gamma   90.00
#
_symmetry.space_group_name_H-M   'P 1'
#
loop_
_entity.id
_entity.type
_entity.pdbx_description
1 polymer ?
#
loop_
_entity_poly.entity_id
_entity_poly.type
_entity_poly.pdbx_seq_one_letter_code
_entity_poly.pdbx_strand_id
1 'polypeptide(L)'
;MAVLVDQEGRPPFLPNAYATLRYRDVGFALTTIEKVLRAVGMAYLWAASREINLDVVLCSESFLSIEQCEDLAFFLRLDRGAQDRLVKASLEAKKSKVVRLEQVRSRGAHLPESTLLSAVEGGYRIRTVANFLQFNHERIAPKASQRPRKDLTKARENAIAALRAQEPRRV
;
A
#
# COMPACT_ATOMS: atom_id res chain seq x y z
N MET A 1 -0.26 19.05 13.77
CA MET A 1 -1.06 17.82 13.55
C MET A 1 -0.69 17.29 12.17
N ALA A 2 -0.41 15.99 12.04
CA ALA A 2 -0.11 15.38 10.74
C ALA A 2 -1.39 14.74 10.17
N VAL A 3 -1.65 14.98 8.89
CA VAL A 3 -2.82 14.49 8.17
C VAL A 3 -2.36 14.03 6.80
N LEU A 4 -2.75 12.82 6.39
CA LEU A 4 -2.58 12.38 5.00
C LEU A 4 -3.70 13.00 4.15
N VAL A 5 -3.34 13.49 2.97
CA VAL A 5 -4.28 14.03 1.97
C VAL A 5 -4.10 13.30 0.65
N ASP A 6 -5.19 13.20 -0.12
CA ASP A 6 -5.19 12.69 -1.49
C ASP A 6 -4.72 13.75 -2.50
N GLN A 7 -4.83 13.45 -3.80
CA GLN A 7 -4.38 14.34 -4.87
C GLN A 7 -5.25 15.61 -4.99
N GLU A 8 -6.49 15.54 -4.52
CA GLU A 8 -7.45 16.64 -4.46
C GLU A 8 -7.33 17.45 -3.17
N GLY A 9 -6.37 17.13 -2.29
CA GLY A 9 -6.15 17.78 -1.00
C GLY A 9 -7.16 17.38 0.07
N ARG A 10 -7.96 16.34 -0.16
CA ARG A 10 -8.96 15.84 0.79
C ARG A 10 -8.34 14.77 1.69
N PRO A 11 -8.65 14.75 2.99
CA PRO A 11 -8.11 13.74 3.89
C PRO A 11 -8.89 12.42 3.75
N PRO A 12 -8.29 11.32 3.25
CA PRO A 12 -8.94 10.02 3.27
C PRO A 12 -9.23 9.60 4.72
N PHE A 13 -10.44 9.07 4.96
CA PHE A 13 -10.91 8.80 6.32
C PHE A 13 -10.07 7.71 7.01
N LEU A 14 -9.88 6.55 6.36
CA LEU A 14 -9.27 5.38 7.01
C LEU A 14 -7.83 5.59 7.49
N PRO A 15 -6.91 6.17 6.69
CA PRO A 15 -5.52 6.40 7.13
C PRO A 15 -5.43 7.36 8.31
N ASN A 16 -6.25 8.42 8.28
CA ASN A 16 -6.24 9.45 9.32
C ASN A 16 -6.90 8.95 10.61
N ALA A 17 -7.97 8.15 10.51
CA ALA A 17 -8.56 7.47 11.66
C ALA A 17 -7.57 6.48 12.30
N TYR A 18 -6.86 5.69 11.49
CA TYR A 18 -5.81 4.79 11.96
C TYR A 18 -4.70 5.53 12.71
N ALA A 19 -4.15 6.59 12.10
CA ALA A 19 -3.08 7.38 12.71
C ALA A 19 -3.53 8.05 14.02
N THR A 20 -4.78 8.53 14.06
CA THR A 20 -5.35 9.13 15.27
C THR A 20 -5.45 8.10 16.40
N LEU A 21 -6.16 7.00 16.14
CA LEU A 21 -6.50 6.01 17.17
C LEU A 21 -5.30 5.17 17.63
N ARG A 22 -4.35 4.86 16.74
CA ARG A 22 -3.23 3.95 17.06
C ARG A 22 -1.95 4.68 17.45
N TYR A 23 -1.81 5.97 17.14
CA TYR A 23 -0.58 6.71 17.39
C TYR A 23 -0.81 8.01 18.14
N ARG A 24 -1.66 8.91 17.62
CA ARG A 24 -1.88 10.23 18.24
C ARG A 24 -2.43 10.10 19.66
N ASP A 25 -3.55 9.41 19.82
CA ASP A 25 -4.25 9.33 21.10
C ASP A 25 -3.49 8.49 22.13
N VAL A 26 -2.53 7.68 21.66
CA VAL A 26 -1.60 6.89 22.48
C VAL A 26 -0.35 7.70 22.85
N GLY A 27 -0.20 8.94 22.36
CA GLY A 27 0.89 9.85 22.73
C GLY A 27 2.19 9.68 21.93
N PHE A 28 2.15 9.08 20.73
CA PHE A 28 3.34 8.99 19.87
C PHE A 28 3.78 10.37 19.34
N ALA A 29 5.08 10.52 19.12
CA ALA A 29 5.67 11.72 18.56
C ALA A 29 5.14 12.02 17.14
N LEU A 30 5.04 13.31 16.80
CA LEU A 30 4.55 13.77 15.50
C LEU A 30 5.34 13.16 14.32
N THR A 31 6.67 13.08 14.44
CA THR A 31 7.55 12.50 13.42
C THR A 31 7.27 11.02 13.18
N THR A 32 6.87 10.26 14.22
CA THR A 32 6.44 8.88 14.07
C THR A 32 5.11 8.80 13.32
N ILE A 33 4.15 9.65 13.66
CA ILE A 33 2.84 9.72 12.99
C ILE A 33 3.03 10.06 11.50
N GLU A 34 3.89 11.02 11.17
CA GLU A 34 4.25 11.36 9.80
C GLU A 34 4.87 10.19 9.05
N LYS A 35 5.80 9.47 9.69
CA LYS A 35 6.44 8.29 9.07
C LYS A 35 5.42 7.20 8.77
N VAL A 36 4.47 6.97 9.68
CA VAL A 36 3.37 6.02 9.51
C VAL A 36 2.45 6.45 8.36
N LEU A 37 1.97 7.69 8.39
CA LEU A 37 1.08 8.22 7.34
C LEU A 37 1.76 8.23 5.97
N ARG A 38 3.07 8.47 5.91
CA ARG A 38 3.85 8.38 4.67
C ARG A 38 3.88 6.95 4.12
N ALA A 39 4.11 5.94 4.96
CA ALA A 39 4.10 4.54 4.54
C ALA A 39 2.71 4.09 4.07
N VAL A 40 1.64 4.50 4.79
CA VAL A 40 0.26 4.23 4.37
C VAL A 40 -0.05 4.97 3.06
N GLY A 41 0.37 6.22 2.92
CA GLY A 41 0.22 6.99 1.69
C GLY A 41 0.90 6.34 0.48
N MET A 42 2.04 5.65 0.67
CA MET A 42 2.67 4.85 -0.39
C MET A 42 1.79 3.67 -0.84
N ALA A 43 1.04 3.04 0.06
CA ALA A 43 0.09 1.99 -0.32
C ALA A 43 -1.09 2.57 -1.14
N TYR A 44 -1.58 3.76 -0.79
CA TYR A 44 -2.59 4.46 -1.60
C TYR A 44 -2.05 4.85 -2.98
N LEU A 45 -0.80 5.33 -3.05
CA LEU A 45 -0.15 5.64 -4.31
C LEU A 45 0.03 4.41 -5.20
N TRP A 46 0.46 3.30 -4.60
CA TRP A 46 0.54 2.01 -5.27
C TRP A 46 -0.83 1.60 -5.84
N ALA A 47 -1.88 1.63 -5.01
CA ALA A 47 -3.22 1.25 -5.41
C ALA A 47 -3.73 2.12 -6.57
N ALA A 48 -3.56 3.44 -6.48
CA ALA A 48 -3.90 4.37 -7.55
C ALA A 48 -3.16 4.05 -8.86
N SER A 49 -1.87 3.68 -8.79
CA SER A 49 -1.08 3.29 -9.96
C SER A 49 -1.57 2.00 -10.64
N ARG A 50 -2.34 1.17 -9.92
CA ARG A 50 -2.95 -0.08 -10.41
C ARG A 50 -4.45 0.03 -10.63
N GLU A 51 -5.01 1.24 -10.58
CA GLU A 51 -6.45 1.51 -10.69
C GLU A 51 -7.29 0.80 -9.61
N ILE A 52 -6.67 0.53 -8.46
CA ILE A 52 -7.33 -0.07 -7.31
C ILE A 52 -7.87 1.04 -6.43
N ASN A 53 -9.18 1.07 -6.22
CA ASN A 53 -9.77 1.90 -5.18
C ASN A 53 -9.59 1.22 -3.82
N LEU A 54 -8.51 1.58 -3.12
CA LEU A 54 -8.13 0.92 -1.89
C LEU A 54 -9.20 1.03 -0.81
N ASP A 55 -9.87 2.17 -0.65
CA ASP A 55 -10.93 2.34 0.34
C ASP A 55 -12.11 1.37 0.11
N VAL A 56 -12.47 1.16 -1.16
CA VAL A 56 -13.50 0.17 -1.55
C VAL A 56 -13.00 -1.24 -1.24
N VAL A 57 -11.78 -1.60 -1.66
CA VAL A 57 -11.21 -2.94 -1.40
C VAL A 57 -11.13 -3.26 0.09
N LEU A 58 -10.77 -2.27 0.90
CA LEU A 58 -10.68 -2.40 2.34
C LEU A 58 -12.05 -2.66 2.98
N CYS A 59 -13.14 -2.23 2.36
CA CYS A 59 -14.51 -2.43 2.83
C CYS A 59 -15.24 -3.59 2.15
N SER A 60 -14.73 -4.12 1.04
CA SER A 60 -15.38 -5.17 0.25
C SER A 60 -15.06 -6.59 0.71
N GLU A 61 -15.88 -7.53 0.25
CA GLU A 61 -15.67 -8.97 0.50
C GLU A 61 -14.43 -9.50 -0.22
N SER A 62 -14.19 -8.99 -1.43
CA SER A 62 -12.96 -9.22 -2.19
C SER A 62 -11.88 -8.26 -1.69
N PHE A 63 -10.94 -8.78 -0.90
CA PHE A 63 -9.78 -8.03 -0.43
C PHE A 63 -8.63 -8.09 -1.46
N LEU A 64 -7.43 -7.66 -1.07
CA LEU A 64 -6.22 -7.82 -1.89
C LEU A 64 -5.90 -9.30 -2.13
N SER A 65 -5.55 -9.65 -3.36
CA SER A 65 -5.01 -10.98 -3.69
C SER A 65 -3.58 -11.15 -3.17
N ILE A 66 -3.06 -12.38 -3.22
CA ILE A 66 -1.68 -12.67 -2.82
C ILE A 66 -0.70 -11.95 -3.75
N GLU A 67 -0.95 -11.99 -5.06
CA GLU A 67 -0.12 -11.33 -6.08
C GLU A 67 -0.12 -9.81 -5.87
N GLN A 68 -1.26 -9.23 -5.50
CA GLN A 68 -1.37 -7.81 -5.14
C GLN A 68 -0.57 -7.48 -3.87
N CYS A 69 -0.53 -8.38 -2.88
CA CYS A 69 0.28 -8.18 -1.68
C CYS A 69 1.78 -8.26 -1.97
N GLU A 70 2.21 -9.16 -2.85
CA GLU A 70 3.60 -9.27 -3.30
C GLU A 70 4.04 -8.03 -4.09
N ASP A 71 3.20 -7.57 -5.01
CA ASP A 71 3.44 -6.38 -5.81
C ASP A 71 3.48 -5.10 -4.95
N LEU A 72 2.58 -4.99 -3.97
CA LEU A 72 2.62 -3.91 -2.97
C LEU A 72 3.91 -3.98 -2.15
N ALA A 73 4.32 -5.16 -1.69
CA ALA A 73 5.56 -5.32 -0.92
C ALA A 73 6.79 -4.90 -1.73
N PHE A 74 6.84 -5.27 -3.01
CA PHE A 74 7.88 -4.83 -3.94
C PHE A 74 7.89 -3.29 -4.04
N PHE A 75 6.73 -2.67 -4.27
CA PHE A 75 6.62 -1.21 -4.38
C PHE A 75 7.06 -0.48 -3.09
N LEU A 76 6.72 -1.01 -1.92
CA LEU A 76 7.09 -0.41 -0.63
C LEU A 76 8.60 -0.43 -0.37
N ARG A 77 9.31 -1.41 -0.96
CA ARG A 77 10.77 -1.54 -0.86
C ARG A 77 11.54 -0.61 -1.81
N LEU A 78 10.86 0.06 -2.73
CA LEU A 78 11.49 1.03 -3.62
C LEU A 78 11.76 2.36 -2.92
N ASP A 79 12.82 3.03 -3.34
CA ASP A 79 13.04 4.44 -3.05
C ASP A 79 11.95 5.32 -3.68
N ARG A 80 11.91 6.59 -3.28
CA ARG A 80 10.85 7.51 -3.73
C ARG A 80 10.91 7.77 -5.24
N GLY A 81 12.09 7.94 -5.81
CA GLY A 81 12.25 8.23 -7.24
C GLY A 81 11.82 7.06 -8.11
N ALA A 82 12.09 5.82 -7.67
CA ALA A 82 11.65 4.61 -8.34
C ALA A 82 10.13 4.43 -8.26
N GLN A 83 9.50 4.70 -7.11
CA GLN A 83 8.04 4.73 -6.99
C GLN A 83 7.42 5.73 -7.96
N ASP A 84 7.96 6.96 -8.02
CA ASP A 84 7.44 8.01 -8.91
C ASP A 84 7.60 7.65 -10.39
N ARG A 85 8.70 7.00 -10.77
CA ARG A 85 8.88 6.47 -12.13
C ARG A 85 7.84 5.41 -12.49
N LEU A 86 7.54 4.47 -11.58
CA LEU A 86 6.52 3.44 -11.82
C LEU A 86 5.12 4.04 -11.94
N VAL A 87 4.78 4.99 -11.06
CA VAL A 87 3.50 5.71 -11.12
C VAL A 87 3.38 6.46 -12.44
N LYS A 88 4.42 7.20 -12.84
CA LYS A 88 4.44 7.94 -14.11
C LYS A 88 4.31 7.00 -15.31
N ALA A 89 5.04 5.88 -15.32
CA ALA A 89 4.95 4.89 -16.39
C ALA A 89 3.54 4.31 -16.52
N SER A 90 2.85 4.04 -15.41
CA SER A 90 1.44 3.61 -15.42
C SER A 90 0.52 4.65 -16.05
N LEU A 91 0.74 5.95 -15.79
CA LEU A 91 -0.03 7.03 -16.39
C LEU A 91 0.28 7.22 -17.89
N GLU A 92 1.52 7.03 -18.31
CA GLU A 92 1.95 7.17 -19.72
C GLU A 92 1.49 6.00 -20.60
N ALA A 93 1.53 4.76 -20.09
CA ALA A 93 1.05 3.57 -20.80
C ALA A 93 -0.42 3.71 -21.22
N LYS A 94 -1.24 4.39 -20.40
CA LYS A 94 -2.64 4.68 -20.70
C LYS A 94 -2.82 5.68 -21.84
N LYS A 95 -1.82 6.54 -22.10
CA LYS A 95 -1.89 7.59 -23.14
C LYS A 95 -1.34 7.14 -24.49
N SER A 96 -0.49 6.12 -24.53
CA SER A 96 0.09 5.66 -25.79
C SER A 96 -0.91 4.78 -26.56
N LYS A 97 -1.55 5.35 -27.58
CA LYS A 97 -2.16 4.57 -28.65
C LYS A 97 -1.01 3.83 -29.35
N VAL A 98 -1.03 2.50 -29.37
CA VAL A 98 0.02 1.70 -30.01
C VAL A 98 -0.04 1.96 -31.53
N VAL A 99 0.93 2.71 -32.07
CA VAL A 99 0.94 3.09 -33.50
C VAL A 99 1.86 2.21 -34.34
N ARG A 100 2.83 1.46 -33.78
CA ARG A 100 3.64 0.43 -34.51
C ARG A 100 4.46 -0.45 -33.55
N LEU A 101 4.51 -1.76 -33.82
CA LEU A 101 5.29 -2.77 -33.08
C LEU A 101 6.81 -2.49 -33.05
N GLU A 102 7.32 -1.80 -34.06
CA GLU A 102 8.76 -1.50 -34.21
C GLU A 102 9.27 -0.49 -33.19
N GLN A 103 8.41 0.42 -32.70
CA GLN A 103 8.77 1.39 -31.66
C GLN A 103 8.93 0.77 -30.26
N VAL A 104 8.43 -0.45 -30.05
CA VAL A 104 8.49 -1.14 -28.76
C VAL A 104 9.89 -1.73 -28.52
N ARG A 105 10.63 -2.10 -29.58
CA ARG A 105 11.93 -2.76 -29.45
C ARG A 105 13.09 -1.81 -29.09
N SER A 106 12.94 -0.51 -29.33
CA SER A 106 14.00 0.48 -29.11
C SER A 106 14.06 1.06 -27.68
N ARG A 107 13.10 0.75 -26.80
CA ARG A 107 13.12 1.14 -25.38
C ARG A 107 13.86 0.11 -24.51
N GLY A 108 15.01 -0.37 -24.99
CA GLY A 108 15.94 -1.19 -24.22
C GLY A 108 16.36 -0.47 -22.94
N ALA A 109 16.19 -1.14 -21.80
CA ALA A 109 16.17 -0.57 -20.48
C ALA A 109 17.56 -0.11 -20.01
N HIS A 110 17.70 1.19 -19.74
CA HIS A 110 18.61 1.63 -18.68
C HIS A 110 18.02 1.14 -17.35
N LEU A 111 18.53 0.02 -16.83
CA LEU A 111 18.25 -0.37 -15.45
C LEU A 111 18.89 0.68 -14.54
N PRO A 112 18.11 1.43 -13.73
CA PRO A 112 18.69 2.36 -12.79
C PRO A 112 19.45 1.59 -11.71
N GLU A 113 20.54 2.19 -11.20
CA GLU A 113 21.25 1.82 -9.97
C GLU A 113 20.27 1.44 -8.86
N SER A 114 20.66 0.46 -8.02
CA SER A 114 19.85 -0.17 -6.96
C SER A 114 18.81 0.78 -6.34
N THR A 115 17.57 0.68 -6.82
CA THR A 115 16.42 1.46 -6.38
C THR A 115 15.76 0.92 -5.12
N LEU A 116 16.33 -0.15 -4.55
CA LEU A 116 15.81 -0.82 -3.37
C LEU A 116 16.36 -0.15 -2.11
N LEU A 117 15.47 0.08 -1.15
CA LEU A 117 15.82 0.55 0.18
C LEU A 117 16.50 -0.55 1.00
N SER A 118 17.08 -0.13 2.13
CA SER A 118 17.59 -1.06 3.13
C SER A 118 16.48 -2.02 3.61
N ALA A 119 16.88 -3.24 3.97
CA ALA A 119 15.98 -4.25 4.52
C ALA A 119 15.18 -3.73 5.73
N VAL A 120 15.81 -2.88 6.55
CA VAL A 120 15.21 -2.27 7.73
C VAL A 120 14.08 -1.31 7.36
N GLU A 121 14.31 -0.38 6.44
CA GLU A 121 13.29 0.61 6.05
C GLU A 121 12.18 -0.05 5.21
N GLY A 122 12.54 -0.97 4.30
CA GLY A 122 11.57 -1.75 3.55
C GLY A 122 10.66 -2.58 4.46
N GLY A 123 11.24 -3.29 5.44
CA GLY A 123 10.50 -4.04 6.45
C GLY A 123 9.60 -3.16 7.32
N TYR A 124 10.08 -1.98 7.73
CA TYR A 124 9.27 -1.01 8.48
C TYR A 124 8.02 -0.60 7.69
N ARG A 125 8.17 -0.28 6.40
CA ARG A 125 7.03 0.14 5.55
C ARG A 125 6.02 -0.99 5.36
N ILE A 126 6.48 -2.19 5.04
CA ILE A 126 5.63 -3.38 4.88
C ILE A 126 4.85 -3.63 6.17
N ARG A 127 5.52 -3.65 7.31
CA ARG A 127 4.89 -3.86 8.62
C ARG A 127 3.85 -2.81 8.95
N THR A 128 4.18 -1.54 8.69
CA THR A 128 3.28 -0.42 8.94
C THR A 128 2.01 -0.54 8.10
N VAL A 129 2.14 -0.86 6.81
CA VAL A 129 0.99 -1.08 5.93
C VAL A 129 0.18 -2.31 6.37
N ALA A 130 0.84 -3.41 6.70
CA ALA A 130 0.16 -4.60 7.21
C ALA A 130 -0.64 -4.32 8.50
N ASN A 131 -0.10 -3.51 9.41
CA ASN A 131 -0.81 -3.09 10.63
C ASN A 131 -2.00 -2.17 10.32
N PHE A 132 -1.91 -1.32 9.31
CA PHE A 132 -3.05 -0.55 8.83
C PHE A 132 -4.15 -1.45 8.24
N LEU A 133 -3.79 -2.43 7.40
CA LEU A 133 -4.74 -3.41 6.86
C LEU A 133 -5.42 -4.21 7.97
N GLN A 134 -4.64 -4.65 8.97
CA GLN A 134 -5.13 -5.35 10.16
C GLN A 134 -6.10 -4.49 10.97
N PHE A 135 -5.77 -3.21 11.21
CA PHE A 135 -6.68 -2.29 11.89
C PHE A 135 -8.02 -2.19 11.17
N ASN A 136 -8.01 -2.07 9.84
CA ASN A 136 -9.27 -2.00 9.10
C ASN A 136 -10.03 -3.34 9.12
N HIS A 137 -9.34 -4.48 9.08
CA HIS A 137 -9.95 -5.80 9.25
C HIS A 137 -10.68 -5.92 10.60
N GLU A 138 -10.03 -5.51 11.70
CA GLU A 138 -10.61 -5.49 13.05
C GLU A 138 -11.83 -4.57 13.14
N ARG A 139 -11.75 -3.39 12.51
CA ARG A 139 -12.83 -2.39 12.50
C ARG A 139 -14.12 -2.90 11.88
N ILE A 140 -14.01 -3.72 10.83
CA ILE A 140 -15.17 -4.25 10.10
C ILE A 140 -15.56 -5.67 10.52
N ALA A 141 -14.81 -6.29 11.43
CA ALA A 141 -15.13 -7.62 11.92
C ALA A 141 -16.56 -7.62 12.47
N PRO A 142 -17.40 -8.61 12.11
CA PRO A 142 -18.77 -8.68 12.56
C PRO A 142 -18.81 -8.65 14.09
N LYS A 143 -19.69 -7.81 14.66
CA LYS A 143 -19.93 -7.81 16.11
C LYS A 143 -20.32 -9.23 16.55
N ALA A 144 -20.00 -9.60 17.79
CA ALA A 144 -20.25 -10.95 18.33
C ALA A 144 -21.71 -11.45 18.15
N SER A 145 -22.67 -10.55 17.92
CA SER A 145 -24.07 -10.84 17.65
C SER A 145 -24.41 -11.22 16.20
N GLN A 146 -23.47 -11.15 15.25
CA GLN A 146 -23.67 -11.48 13.84
C GLN A 146 -22.86 -12.71 13.46
N ARG A 147 -23.47 -13.67 12.75
CA ARG A 147 -22.75 -14.86 12.26
C ARG A 147 -21.63 -14.41 11.32
N PRO A 148 -20.35 -14.71 11.62
CA PRO A 148 -19.26 -14.32 10.75
C PRO A 148 -19.38 -15.04 9.41
N ARG A 149 -19.24 -14.30 8.30
CA ARG A 149 -18.92 -14.91 7.00
C ARG A 149 -17.47 -15.40 7.08
N LYS A 150 -17.29 -16.65 7.56
CA LYS A 150 -15.99 -17.25 7.89
C LYS A 150 -14.98 -17.17 6.74
N ASP A 151 -15.44 -17.34 5.50
CA ASP A 151 -14.58 -17.37 4.32
C ASP A 151 -13.94 -16.00 4.01
N LEU A 152 -14.67 -14.91 4.26
CA LEU A 152 -14.20 -13.55 4.02
C LEU A 152 -13.15 -13.10 5.05
N THR A 153 -13.34 -13.56 6.29
CA THR A 153 -12.39 -13.31 7.38
C THR A 153 -11.05 -13.97 7.04
N LYS A 154 -11.09 -15.24 6.61
CA LYS A 154 -9.91 -16.00 6.23
C LYS A 154 -9.16 -15.41 5.03
N ALA A 155 -9.85 -14.95 4.00
CA ALA A 155 -9.21 -14.33 2.83
C ALA A 155 -8.40 -13.08 3.21
N ARG A 156 -8.96 -12.22 4.07
CA ARG A 156 -8.29 -11.01 4.57
C ARG A 156 -7.08 -11.35 5.44
N GLU A 157 -7.24 -12.28 6.37
CA GLU A 157 -6.15 -12.78 7.22
C GLU A 157 -5.00 -13.33 6.37
N ASN A 158 -5.32 -14.13 5.35
CA ASN A 158 -4.32 -14.69 4.43
C ASN A 158 -3.57 -13.61 3.66
N ALA A 159 -4.26 -12.59 3.15
CA ALA A 159 -3.63 -11.48 2.44
C ALA A 159 -2.69 -10.67 3.36
N ILE A 160 -3.14 -10.36 4.58
CA ILE A 160 -2.33 -9.66 5.58
C ILE A 160 -1.10 -10.51 5.97
N ALA A 161 -1.28 -11.82 6.14
CA ALA A 161 -0.18 -12.74 6.42
C ALA A 161 0.80 -12.83 5.24
N ALA A 162 0.31 -12.86 4.01
CA ALA A 162 1.13 -12.86 2.80
C ALA A 162 1.97 -11.58 2.71
N LEU A 163 1.38 -10.40 2.96
CA LEU A 163 2.13 -9.14 2.99
C LEU A 163 3.22 -9.15 4.07
N ARG A 164 2.91 -9.65 5.29
CA ARG A 164 3.90 -9.78 6.38
C ARG A 164 5.02 -10.74 6.03
N ALA A 165 4.74 -11.82 5.29
CA ALA A 165 5.75 -12.77 4.86
C ALA A 165 6.80 -12.15 3.91
N GLN A 166 6.49 -11.01 3.28
CA GLN A 166 7.41 -10.26 2.42
C GLN A 166 8.37 -9.34 3.18
N GLU A 167 8.26 -9.24 4.51
CA GLU A 167 9.22 -8.47 5.31
C GLU A 167 10.64 -9.04 5.14
N PRO A 168 11.63 -8.21 4.74
CA PRO A 168 13.01 -8.66 4.64
C PRO A 168 13.52 -9.20 5.97
N ARG A 169 14.12 -10.40 5.95
CA ARG A 169 14.79 -10.95 7.13
C ARG A 169 15.99 -10.07 7.48
N ARG A 170 16.18 -9.81 8.78
CA ARG A 170 17.42 -9.19 9.26
C ARG A 170 18.54 -10.22 9.05
N VAL A 171 19.53 -9.84 8.25
CA VAL A 171 20.82 -10.55 8.15
C VAL A 171 21.73 -10.04 9.25
#